data_AF-Q4TH19-F1
#
_entry.id   AF-Q4TH19-F1
#
_cell.length_a   1.000
_cell.length_b   1.000
_cell.length_c   1.000
_cell.angle_alpha   90.00
_cell.angle_beta   90.00
_cell.angle_gamma   90.00
#
_symmetry.space_group_name_H-M   'P 1'
#
loop_
_entity.id
_entity.type
_entity.pdbx_description
1 polymer ?
#
loop_
_entity_poly.entity_id
_entity_poly.type
_entity_poly.pdbx_seq_one_letter_code
_entity_poly.pdbx_strand_id
1 'polypeptide(L)'
;CWLKVVYKNNDVRLELSRLAKQGDPKMKVSGVVSFKCESVATLDPVTFDTPESFVALNKWTAKKAGSISFDFRTTEPNGLMLFSHGKPRQQQRKDSRTPPTVKVDSFAIEMLDGHLYLLLDMGSGTTKTKAIDRKVNDGEWYHVDFQRDGRSGT
;
A
#
# COMPACT_ATOMS: atom_id res chain seq x y z
N CYS A 1 0.43 18.01 -12.47
CA CYS A 1 0.75 19.19 -11.63
C CYS A 1 -0.53 19.86 -11.18
N TRP A 2 -0.51 20.58 -10.05
CA TRP A 2 -1.61 21.44 -9.62
C TRP A 2 -1.22 22.91 -9.79
N LEU A 3 -2.11 23.72 -10.38
CA LEU A 3 -1.89 25.14 -10.65
C LEU A 3 -3.07 25.96 -10.12
N LYS A 4 -2.79 27.15 -9.60
CA LYS A 4 -3.79 28.13 -9.14
C LYS A 4 -4.83 27.54 -8.18
N VAL A 5 -4.37 26.77 -7.20
CA VAL A 5 -5.23 26.23 -6.15
C VAL A 5 -5.67 27.39 -5.26
N VAL A 6 -6.96 27.67 -5.26
CA VAL A 6 -7.60 28.77 -4.50
C VAL A 6 -8.82 28.22 -3.77
N TYR A 7 -8.91 28.54 -2.48
CA TYR A 7 -10.14 28.39 -1.71
C TYR A 7 -10.77 29.78 -1.52
N LYS A 8 -12.08 29.91 -1.75
CA LYS A 8 -12.79 31.18 -1.55
C LYS A 8 -14.16 30.91 -0.94
N ASN A 9 -14.51 31.67 0.09
CA ASN A 9 -15.87 31.79 0.60
C ASN A 9 -16.26 33.29 0.67
N ASN A 10 -17.33 33.63 1.39
CA ASN A 10 -17.83 35.01 1.47
C ASN A 10 -16.87 35.96 2.18
N ASP A 11 -16.12 35.46 3.16
CA ASP A 11 -15.29 36.29 4.04
C ASP A 11 -13.81 36.20 3.71
N VAL A 12 -13.38 35.12 3.05
CA VAL A 12 -11.97 34.77 2.90
C VAL A 12 -11.68 34.25 1.49
N ARG A 13 -10.52 34.67 0.97
CA ARG A 13 -9.90 34.11 -0.23
C ARG A 13 -8.47 33.68 0.09
N LEU A 14 -8.21 32.38 0.02
CA LEU A 14 -6.91 31.77 0.26
C LEU A 14 -6.32 31.28 -1.06
N GLU A 15 -5.28 31.96 -1.54
CA GLU A 15 -4.53 31.55 -2.72
C GLU A 15 -3.45 30.54 -2.33
N LEU A 16 -3.87 29.31 -2.05
CA LEU A 16 -3.03 28.26 -1.48
C LEU A 16 -1.73 28.03 -2.27
N SER A 17 -1.78 27.99 -3.61
CA SER A 17 -0.56 27.88 -4.43
C SER A 17 0.41 29.05 -4.24
N ARG A 18 -0.11 30.29 -4.06
CA ARG A 18 0.70 31.49 -3.84
C ARG A 18 1.30 31.48 -2.43
N LEU A 19 0.48 31.19 -1.43
CA LEU A 19 0.88 31.13 -0.02
C LEU A 19 1.97 30.07 0.20
N ALA A 20 1.85 28.91 -0.44
CA ALA A 20 2.87 27.86 -0.41
C ALA A 20 4.19 28.31 -1.07
N LYS A 21 4.13 28.99 -2.23
CA LYS A 21 5.32 29.47 -2.94
C LYS A 21 6.04 30.60 -2.20
N GLN A 22 5.29 31.46 -1.52
CA GLN A 22 5.83 32.63 -0.82
C GLN A 22 6.23 32.36 0.64
N GLY A 23 5.86 31.21 1.20
CA GLY A 23 6.22 30.83 2.57
C GLY A 23 5.41 31.57 3.64
N ASP A 24 4.07 31.59 3.50
CA ASP A 24 3.20 32.16 4.53
C ASP A 24 3.38 31.46 5.90
N PRO A 25 3.45 32.18 7.03
CA PRO A 25 3.66 31.57 8.36
C PRO A 25 2.61 30.53 8.77
N LYS A 26 1.40 30.58 8.21
CA LYS A 26 0.32 29.62 8.48
C LYS A 26 0.32 28.44 7.49
N MET A 27 1.21 28.45 6.50
CA MET A 27 1.34 27.40 5.49
C MET A 27 2.55 26.52 5.80
N LYS A 28 2.36 25.19 5.73
CA LYS A 28 3.46 24.22 5.80
C LYS A 28 3.47 23.37 4.54
N VAL A 29 4.63 23.29 3.91
CA VAL A 29 4.87 22.45 2.73
C VAL A 29 5.71 21.27 3.18
N SER A 30 5.24 20.05 2.88
CA SER A 30 5.90 18.80 3.26
C SER A 30 6.32 18.01 2.03
N GLY A 31 7.54 17.48 2.02
CA GLY A 31 8.10 16.71 0.92
C GLY A 31 8.90 17.55 -0.07
N VAL A 32 9.32 16.92 -1.18
CA VAL A 32 10.08 17.58 -2.25
C VAL A 32 9.10 18.25 -3.21
N VAL A 33 8.91 19.56 -3.07
CA VAL A 33 7.97 20.33 -3.88
C VAL A 33 8.72 21.27 -4.81
N SER A 34 8.45 21.13 -6.10
CA SER A 34 8.97 22.00 -7.15
C SER A 34 7.86 22.94 -7.63
N PHE A 35 8.06 24.26 -7.54
CA PHE A 35 7.08 25.26 -8.02
C PHE A 35 7.18 25.51 -9.53
N LYS A 36 7.33 24.43 -10.30
CA LYS A 36 7.29 24.36 -11.75
C LYS A 36 6.57 23.08 -12.16
N CYS A 37 5.94 23.09 -13.33
CA CYS A 37 5.52 21.85 -13.96
C CYS A 37 6.72 21.23 -14.65
N GLU A 38 7.19 20.12 -14.10
CA GLU A 38 8.00 19.18 -14.85
C GLU A 38 7.07 18.11 -15.42
N SER A 39 7.42 17.55 -16.58
CA SER A 39 6.77 16.33 -17.06
C SER A 39 7.00 15.28 -16.00
N VAL A 40 5.93 14.91 -15.28
CA VAL A 40 5.99 13.77 -14.38
C VAL A 40 6.24 12.57 -15.28
N ALA A 41 7.32 11.83 -15.04
CA ALA A 41 7.52 10.57 -15.74
C ALA A 41 6.24 9.75 -15.57
N THR A 42 5.66 9.28 -16.68
CA THR A 42 4.69 8.20 -16.58
C THR A 42 5.36 7.09 -15.79
N LEU A 43 4.69 6.59 -14.76
CA LEU A 43 5.17 5.40 -14.07
C LEU A 43 4.98 4.26 -15.07
N ASP A 44 5.95 4.05 -15.94
CA ASP A 44 5.92 3.00 -16.93
C ASP A 44 5.76 1.66 -16.20
N PRO A 45 4.83 0.78 -16.64
CA PRO A 45 4.56 -0.45 -15.94
C PRO A 45 5.79 -1.37 -15.98
N VAL A 46 6.05 -2.05 -14.86
CA VAL A 46 7.09 -3.08 -14.77
C VAL A 46 6.45 -4.44 -15.01
N THR A 47 7.10 -5.29 -15.79
CA THR A 47 6.67 -6.68 -16.03
C THR A 47 7.57 -7.65 -15.28
N PHE A 48 6.94 -8.61 -14.59
CA PHE A 48 7.62 -9.75 -13.98
C PHE A 48 7.44 -10.94 -14.93
N ASP A 49 8.51 -11.32 -15.60
CA ASP A 49 8.56 -12.31 -16.68
C ASP A 49 8.72 -13.75 -16.18
N THR A 50 9.33 -13.93 -15.01
CA THR A 50 9.45 -15.24 -14.35
C THR A 50 8.84 -15.23 -12.94
N PRO A 51 8.42 -16.39 -12.41
CA PRO A 51 7.87 -16.49 -11.07
C PRO A 51 8.83 -16.07 -9.94
N GLU A 52 10.14 -16.12 -10.19
CA GLU A 52 11.19 -15.78 -9.24
C GLU A 52 11.55 -14.29 -9.26
N SER A 53 11.12 -13.54 -10.28
CA SER A 53 11.39 -12.11 -10.41
C SER A 53 10.64 -11.32 -9.32
N PHE A 54 11.35 -10.50 -8.55
CA PHE A 54 10.76 -9.65 -7.51
C PHE A 54 11.49 -8.31 -7.37
N VAL A 55 10.81 -7.32 -6.78
CA VAL A 55 11.41 -6.05 -6.38
C VAL A 55 11.30 -5.88 -4.87
N ALA A 56 12.42 -5.56 -4.23
CA ALA A 56 12.44 -5.21 -2.82
C ALA A 56 12.05 -3.73 -2.63
N LEU A 57 10.90 -3.50 -2.01
CA LEU A 57 10.43 -2.16 -1.65
C LEU A 57 10.94 -1.74 -0.26
N ASN A 58 10.92 -0.44 -0.02
CA ASN A 58 11.17 0.11 1.31
C ASN A 58 10.16 -0.43 2.31
N LYS A 59 10.63 -0.70 3.54
CA LYS A 59 9.79 -1.26 4.60
C LYS A 59 8.57 -0.37 4.88
N TRP A 60 7.39 -0.97 4.90
CA TRP A 60 6.17 -0.29 5.31
C TRP A 60 6.22 0.06 6.81
N THR A 61 6.25 1.36 7.12
CA THR A 61 6.43 1.87 8.50
C THR A 61 5.11 2.17 9.22
N ALA A 62 3.96 1.96 8.57
CA ALA A 62 2.63 2.23 9.08
C ALA A 62 2.27 1.31 10.26
N LYS A 63 2.47 1.80 11.50
CA LYS A 63 2.16 1.03 12.71
C LYS A 63 0.65 0.93 12.97
N LYS A 64 -0.07 2.05 12.94
CA LYS A 64 -1.51 2.11 13.26
C LYS A 64 -2.39 2.09 12.02
N ALA A 65 -2.14 3.00 11.08
CA ALA A 65 -2.91 3.13 9.86
C ALA A 65 -1.97 3.33 8.67
N GLY A 66 -2.37 2.87 7.50
CA GLY A 66 -1.65 3.04 6.26
C GLY A 66 -2.44 2.51 5.07
N SER A 67 -2.04 2.95 3.88
CA SER A 67 -2.59 2.48 2.61
C SER A 67 -1.49 2.01 1.67
N ILE A 68 -1.84 1.09 0.78
CA ILE A 68 -1.03 0.64 -0.34
C ILE A 68 -1.97 0.55 -1.53
N SER A 69 -1.62 1.19 -2.63
CA SER A 69 -2.34 1.05 -3.89
C SER A 69 -1.40 0.77 -5.05
N PHE A 70 -1.86 -0.07 -5.97
CA PHE A 70 -1.14 -0.43 -7.18
C PHE A 70 -2.10 -0.94 -8.24
N ASP A 71 -1.67 -0.85 -9.50
CA ASP A 71 -2.37 -1.47 -10.63
C ASP A 71 -1.66 -2.76 -11.02
N PHE A 72 -2.44 -3.78 -11.41
CA PHE A 72 -1.88 -5.00 -11.95
C PHE A 72 -2.68 -5.51 -13.16
N ARG A 73 -2.01 -6.34 -13.96
CA ARG A 73 -2.59 -7.06 -15.10
C ARG A 73 -1.87 -8.39 -15.23
N THR A 74 -2.60 -9.49 -15.29
CA THR A 74 -2.02 -10.84 -15.44
C THR A 74 -2.99 -11.81 -16.08
N THR A 75 -2.47 -12.85 -16.73
CA THR A 75 -3.21 -14.06 -17.14
C THR A 75 -2.90 -15.25 -16.24
N GLU A 76 -1.86 -15.15 -15.41
CA GLU A 76 -1.42 -16.22 -14.53
C GLU A 76 -2.43 -16.45 -13.40
N PRO A 77 -2.82 -17.71 -13.11
CA PRO A 77 -3.83 -17.99 -12.09
C PRO A 77 -3.30 -17.93 -10.66
N ASN A 78 -1.97 -17.99 -10.47
CA ASN A 78 -1.35 -18.03 -9.15
C ASN A 78 -0.14 -17.10 -9.12
N GLY A 79 0.02 -16.33 -8.04
CA GLY A 79 1.17 -15.44 -7.88
C GLY A 79 1.15 -14.68 -6.57
N LEU A 80 2.33 -14.48 -5.97
CA LEU A 80 2.48 -13.61 -4.81
C LEU A 80 2.73 -12.18 -5.30
N MET A 81 1.78 -11.27 -5.05
CA MET A 81 1.85 -9.90 -5.58
C MET A 81 2.61 -8.98 -4.64
N LEU A 82 2.35 -9.09 -3.34
CA LEU A 82 3.02 -8.28 -2.34
C LEU A 82 3.12 -9.05 -1.02
N PHE A 83 4.27 -8.95 -0.36
CA PHE A 83 4.50 -9.62 0.91
C PHE A 83 5.43 -8.80 1.79
N SER A 84 5.10 -8.73 3.08
CA SER A 84 6.00 -8.20 4.10
C SER A 84 5.75 -8.88 5.43
N HIS A 85 6.82 -9.03 6.21
CA HIS A 85 6.76 -9.55 7.57
C HIS A 85 7.50 -8.61 8.55
N GLY A 86 7.05 -8.63 9.79
CA GLY A 86 7.59 -7.90 10.92
C GLY A 86 8.79 -8.60 11.54
N LYS A 87 9.14 -8.21 12.76
CA LYS A 87 10.19 -8.89 13.50
C LYS A 87 9.64 -10.18 14.14
N PRO A 88 10.43 -11.27 14.19
CA PRO A 88 10.15 -12.43 15.02
C PRO A 88 9.71 -12.04 16.42
N ARG A 89 8.49 -12.43 16.82
CA ARG A 89 8.09 -12.37 18.23
C ARG A 89 8.56 -13.67 18.88
N GLN A 90 9.49 -13.56 19.83
CA GLN A 90 9.78 -14.67 20.74
C GLN A 90 8.55 -14.86 21.63
N GLN A 91 7.76 -15.91 21.38
CA GLN A 91 6.80 -16.36 22.39
C GLN A 91 7.58 -17.01 23.53
N GLN A 92 7.34 -16.55 24.77
CA GLN A 92 7.74 -17.28 25.96
C GLN A 92 7.14 -18.68 25.86
N ARG A 93 8.00 -19.70 25.95
CA ARG A 93 7.62 -21.11 25.89
C ARG A 93 6.49 -21.36 26.89
N LYS A 94 5.30 -21.68 26.38
CA LYS A 94 4.18 -22.12 27.24
C LYS A 94 4.27 -23.62 27.53
N ASP A 95 4.96 -24.38 26.69
CA ASP A 95 5.25 -25.81 26.86
C ASP A 95 6.57 -26.21 26.19
N SER A 96 7.28 -27.17 26.78
CA SER A 96 8.56 -27.70 26.28
C SER A 96 8.42 -28.73 25.14
N ARG A 97 7.20 -29.15 24.82
CA ARG A 97 6.87 -30.17 23.80
C ARG A 97 6.46 -29.62 22.43
N THR A 98 6.20 -28.31 22.31
CA THR A 98 5.85 -27.69 21.03
C THR A 98 7.10 -27.08 20.38
N PRO A 99 7.36 -27.33 19.09
CA PRO A 99 8.39 -26.61 18.36
C PRO A 99 8.17 -25.10 18.50
N PRO A 100 9.23 -24.30 18.68
CA PRO A 100 9.10 -22.85 18.74
C PRO A 100 8.49 -22.35 17.43
N THR A 101 7.22 -21.96 17.45
CA THR A 101 6.59 -21.26 16.32
C THR A 101 6.96 -19.79 16.44
N VAL A 102 7.84 -19.33 15.56
CA VAL A 102 8.16 -17.92 15.44
C VAL A 102 6.96 -17.24 14.80
N LYS A 103 6.14 -16.58 15.62
CA LYS A 103 5.02 -15.76 15.11
C LYS A 103 5.55 -14.41 14.68
N VAL A 104 5.17 -13.99 13.49
CA VAL A 104 5.58 -12.72 12.90
C VAL A 104 4.34 -12.02 12.38
N ASP A 105 4.19 -10.74 12.71
CA ASP A 105 3.15 -9.92 12.06
C ASP A 105 3.44 -9.91 10.56
N SER A 106 2.48 -10.23 9.71
CA SER A 106 2.71 -10.32 8.27
C SER A 106 1.49 -9.84 7.50
N PHE A 107 1.71 -9.38 6.28
CA PHE A 107 0.64 -9.19 5.34
C PHE A 107 1.07 -9.64 3.95
N ALA A 108 0.11 -10.15 3.20
CA ALA A 108 0.32 -10.56 1.82
C ALA A 108 -0.90 -10.25 0.97
N ILE A 109 -0.66 -9.93 -0.29
CA ILE A 109 -1.67 -9.95 -1.35
C ILE A 109 -1.23 -11.04 -2.33
N GLU A 110 -2.07 -12.03 -2.52
CA GLU A 110 -1.78 -13.18 -3.38
C GLU A 110 -2.96 -13.49 -4.31
N MET A 111 -2.64 -14.06 -5.46
CA MET A 111 -3.62 -14.63 -6.37
C MET A 111 -3.57 -16.15 -6.28
N LEU A 112 -4.74 -16.78 -6.20
CA LEU A 112 -4.91 -18.23 -6.24
C LEU A 112 -6.13 -18.60 -7.07
N ASP A 113 -5.94 -19.46 -8.06
CA ASP A 113 -6.96 -19.82 -9.06
C ASP A 113 -7.70 -18.59 -9.62
N GLY A 114 -6.94 -17.54 -9.95
CA GLY A 114 -7.44 -16.28 -10.50
C GLY A 114 -8.15 -15.37 -9.51
N HIS A 115 -8.34 -15.78 -8.25
CA HIS A 115 -8.96 -14.96 -7.21
C HIS A 115 -7.90 -14.24 -6.38
N LEU A 116 -8.15 -12.97 -6.07
CA LEU A 116 -7.27 -12.15 -5.25
C LEU A 116 -7.62 -12.31 -3.76
N TYR A 117 -6.60 -12.51 -2.93
CA TYR A 117 -6.71 -12.67 -1.49
C TYR A 117 -5.79 -11.70 -0.75
N LEU A 118 -6.31 -11.19 0.37
CA LEU A 118 -5.54 -10.48 1.39
C LEU A 118 -5.30 -11.43 2.57
N LEU A 119 -4.04 -11.58 2.98
CA LEU A 119 -3.65 -12.29 4.18
C LEU A 119 -3.07 -11.29 5.16
N LEU A 120 -3.52 -11.35 6.42
CA LEU A 120 -3.08 -10.44 7.45
C LEU A 120 -2.95 -11.17 8.80
N ASP A 121 -1.76 -11.14 9.39
CA ASP A 121 -1.51 -11.54 10.78
C ASP A 121 -0.96 -10.33 11.55
N MET A 122 -1.69 -9.91 12.59
CA MET A 122 -1.30 -8.82 13.49
C MET A 122 -0.95 -9.32 14.91
N GLY A 123 -0.71 -10.62 15.06
CA GLY A 123 -0.31 -11.28 16.29
C GLY A 123 -1.40 -12.09 16.98
N SER A 124 -2.64 -12.07 16.47
CA SER A 124 -3.75 -12.92 16.93
C SER A 124 -3.99 -14.13 16.01
N GLY A 125 -3.20 -14.29 14.95
CA GLY A 125 -3.39 -15.31 13.91
C GLY A 125 -3.76 -14.70 12.57
N THR A 126 -3.53 -15.48 11.51
CA THR A 126 -3.74 -15.09 10.12
C THR A 126 -5.22 -15.06 9.75
N THR A 127 -5.67 -13.95 9.19
CA THR A 127 -6.95 -13.85 8.49
C THR A 127 -6.69 -13.87 6.99
N LYS A 128 -7.47 -14.65 6.24
CA LYS A 128 -7.44 -14.67 4.78
C LYS A 128 -8.80 -14.26 4.23
N THR A 129 -8.83 -13.17 3.50
CA THR A 129 -10.04 -12.56 2.96
C THR A 129 -9.97 -12.55 1.45
N LYS A 130 -11.00 -13.04 0.77
CA LYS A 130 -11.13 -12.89 -0.68
C LYS A 130 -11.47 -11.42 -0.97
N ALA A 131 -10.67 -10.75 -1.78
CA ALA A 131 -10.85 -9.33 -2.08
C ALA A 131 -12.05 -9.08 -3.01
N ILE A 132 -12.29 -10.00 -3.95
CA ILE A 132 -13.37 -9.90 -4.93
C ILE A 132 -13.88 -11.28 -5.33
N ASP A 133 -15.19 -11.43 -5.52
CA ASP A 133 -15.85 -12.71 -5.83
C ASP A 133 -15.71 -13.18 -7.29
N ARG A 134 -14.97 -12.44 -8.12
CA ARG A 134 -14.67 -12.81 -9.51
C ARG A 134 -13.18 -13.10 -9.71
N LYS A 135 -12.87 -13.86 -10.76
CA LYS A 135 -11.50 -14.00 -11.24
C LYS A 135 -11.01 -12.69 -11.86
N VAL A 136 -9.74 -12.37 -11.67
CA VAL A 136 -9.09 -11.13 -12.10
C VAL A 136 -7.78 -11.39 -12.87
N ASN A 137 -7.67 -12.58 -13.45
CA ASN A 137 -6.56 -13.02 -14.31
C ASN A 137 -6.97 -13.11 -15.79
N ASP A 138 -7.80 -12.18 -16.25
CA ASP A 138 -8.31 -12.09 -17.62
C ASP A 138 -7.41 -11.27 -18.55
N GLY A 139 -6.27 -10.78 -18.06
CA GLY A 139 -5.39 -9.91 -18.82
C GLY A 139 -5.84 -8.45 -18.89
N GLU A 140 -6.84 -8.05 -18.09
CA GLU A 140 -7.25 -6.64 -17.95
C GLU A 140 -6.54 -5.94 -16.79
N TRP A 141 -6.56 -4.61 -16.80
CA TRP A 141 -6.00 -3.80 -15.72
C TRP A 141 -6.97 -3.69 -14.53
N TYR A 142 -6.45 -3.91 -13.33
CA TYR A 142 -7.16 -3.79 -12.07
C TYR A 142 -6.44 -2.85 -11.12
N HIS A 143 -7.20 -1.97 -10.48
CA HIS A 143 -6.71 -1.14 -9.39
C HIS A 143 -6.97 -1.84 -8.05
N VAL A 144 -5.92 -1.97 -7.24
CA VAL A 144 -6.01 -2.42 -5.85
C VAL A 144 -5.73 -1.23 -4.96
N ASP A 145 -6.66 -0.93 -4.05
CA ASP A 145 -6.45 0.01 -2.95
C ASP A 145 -6.72 -0.73 -1.65
N PHE A 146 -5.68 -0.88 -0.84
CA PHE A 146 -5.77 -1.49 0.48
C PHE A 146 -5.59 -0.41 1.53
N GLN A 147 -6.57 -0.28 2.43
CA GLN A 147 -6.52 0.66 3.53
C GLN A 147 -6.68 -0.07 4.86
N ARG A 148 -5.81 0.25 5.81
CA ARG A 148 -5.88 -0.28 7.18
C ARG A 148 -5.93 0.86 8.18
N ASP A 149 -6.86 0.77 9.12
CA ASP A 149 -6.86 1.55 10.36
C ASP A 149 -7.03 0.62 11.58
N GLY A 150 -5.93 0.44 12.31
CA GLY A 150 -5.88 -0.48 13.44
C GLY A 150 -6.07 -1.92 13.00
N ARG A 151 -7.15 -2.57 13.48
CA ARG A 151 -7.51 -3.95 13.14
C ARG A 151 -8.59 -4.05 12.04
N SER A 152 -9.05 -2.91 11.55
CA SER A 152 -10.06 -2.82 10.51
C SER A 152 -9.44 -2.28 9.22
N GLY A 153 -10.03 -2.61 8.09
CA GLY A 153 -9.58 -2.16 6.79
C GLY A 153 -10.54 -2.58 5.69
N THR A 154 -10.41 -1.93 4.53
CA THR A 154 -11.11 -2.24 3.28
C THR A 154 -10.09 -2.45 2.17
#